data_AF-A0A117ITZ0-F1
#
_entry.id   AF-A0A117ITZ0-F1
#
_cell.length_a   1.000
_cell.length_b   1.000
_cell.length_c   1.000
_cell.angle_alpha   90.00
_cell.angle_beta   90.00
_cell.angle_gamma   90.00
#
_symmetry.space_group_name_H-M   'P 1'
#
loop_
_entity.id
_entity.type
_entity.pdbx_description
1 polymer ?
#
loop_
_entity_poly.entity_id
_entity_poly.type
_entity_poly.pdbx_seq_one_letter_code
_entity_poly.pdbx_strand_id
1 'polypeptide(L)'
;MRRLLYALPFLLFGLGLLFWQLTFTRTIVVFLGWLTFALEYRYGGESRENDELVALGISMSIVLMPLHEAIAEILALFTFILVMTALVIKFKTGT
;
A
#
# COMPACT_ATOMS: atom_id res chain seq x y z
N MET A 1 -8.18 -11.74 -12.55
CA MET A 1 -7.87 -10.30 -12.39
C MET A 1 -7.22 -10.12 -11.03
N ARG A 2 -6.07 -9.43 -10.96
CA ARG A 2 -5.38 -9.14 -9.70
C ARG A 2 -6.25 -8.18 -8.89
N ARG A 3 -6.74 -8.60 -7.71
CA ARG A 3 -7.60 -7.75 -6.86
C ARG A 3 -6.84 -6.54 -6.32
N LEU A 4 -5.51 -6.61 -6.32
CA LEU A 4 -4.59 -5.50 -6.09
C LEU A 4 -4.93 -4.24 -6.91
N LEU A 5 -5.44 -4.39 -8.14
CA LEU A 5 -5.80 -3.26 -9.00
C LEU A 5 -6.93 -2.38 -8.42
N TYR A 6 -7.71 -2.89 -7.46
CA TYR A 6 -8.71 -2.08 -6.76
C TYR A 6 -8.10 -0.95 -5.92
N ALA A 7 -6.82 -1.02 -5.57
CA ALA A 7 -6.12 0.07 -4.89
C ALA A 7 -5.72 1.22 -5.83
N LEU A 8 -5.70 1.00 -7.15
CA LEU A 8 -5.18 1.98 -8.12
C LEU A 8 -5.94 3.33 -8.09
N PRO A 9 -7.29 3.38 -8.06
CA PRO A 9 -8.02 4.65 -7.97
C PRO A 9 -7.66 5.42 -6.70
N PHE A 10 -7.43 4.73 -5.58
CA PHE A 10 -7.04 5.35 -4.32
C PHE A 10 -5.61 5.88 -4.38
N LEU A 11 -4.66 5.15 -4.97
CA LEU A 11 -3.30 5.65 -5.16
C LEU A 11 -3.25 6.93 -6.02
N LEU A 12 -4.07 6.99 -7.07
CA LEU A 12 -4.23 8.20 -7.88
C LEU A 12 -4.85 9.35 -7.08
N PHE A 13 -5.87 9.05 -6.26
CA PHE A 13 -6.45 10.03 -5.36
C PHE A 13 -5.43 10.55 -4.34
N GLY A 14 -4.59 9.67 -3.77
CA GLY A 14 -3.49 10.04 -2.87
C GLY A 14 -2.48 10.99 -3.52
N LEU A 15 -2.12 10.74 -4.79
CA LEU A 15 -1.29 11.69 -5.55
C LEU A 15 -1.99 13.06 -5.67
N GLY A 16 -3.30 13.07 -5.95
CA GLY A 16 -4.10 14.30 -5.95
C GLY A 16 -4.05 15.06 -4.62
N LEU A 17 -4.08 14.34 -3.49
CA LEU A 17 -3.96 14.96 -2.16
C LEU A 17 -2.60 15.63 -1.94
N LEU A 18 -1.51 15.08 -2.50
CA LEU A 18 -0.19 15.72 -2.42
C LEU A 18 -0.13 17.04 -3.18
N PHE A 19 -0.80 17.13 -4.33
CA PHE A 19 -0.91 18.38 -5.09
C PHE A 19 -1.75 19.42 -4.36
N TRP A 20 -2.77 18.99 -3.61
CA TRP A 20 -3.61 19.89 -2.83
C TRP A 20 -2.88 20.45 -1.61
N GLN A 21 -2.20 19.59 -0.84
CA GLN A 21 -1.46 20.01 0.35
C GLN A 21 -0.33 19.03 0.63
N LEU A 22 0.88 19.51 0.38
CA LEU A 22 2.10 18.73 0.56
C LEU A 22 2.54 18.75 2.03
N THR A 23 2.38 17.62 2.71
CA THR A 23 2.97 17.40 4.05
C THR A 23 3.90 16.19 4.00
N PHE A 24 4.83 16.15 4.94
CA PHE A 24 5.78 15.05 5.04
C PHE A 24 5.06 13.70 5.25
N THR A 25 4.10 13.65 6.19
CA THR A 25 3.31 12.46 6.48
C THR A 25 2.52 11.96 5.27
N ARG A 26 1.82 12.86 4.55
CA ARG A 26 1.08 12.47 3.33
C ARG A 26 2.00 11.91 2.26
N THR A 27 3.18 12.52 2.10
CA THR A 27 4.20 12.05 1.15
C THR A 27 4.65 10.64 1.48
N ILE A 28 4.91 10.34 2.77
CA ILE A 28 5.26 9.00 3.24
C ILE A 28 4.14 8.01 2.94
N VAL A 29 2.90 8.32 3.29
CA VAL A 29 1.77 7.40 3.07
C VAL A 29 1.60 7.06 1.59
N VAL A 30 1.62 8.07 0.71
CA VAL A 30 1.48 7.85 -0.74
C VAL A 30 2.67 7.07 -1.29
N PHE A 31 3.89 7.42 -0.88
CA PHE A 31 5.10 6.71 -1.31
C PHE A 31 5.07 5.24 -0.90
N LEU A 32 4.76 4.94 0.37
CA LEU A 32 4.61 3.58 0.87
C LEU A 32 3.49 2.83 0.18
N GLY A 33 2.36 3.48 -0.11
CA GLY A 33 1.26 2.91 -0.87
C GLY A 33 1.71 2.45 -2.27
N TRP A 34 2.41 3.31 -3.02
CA TRP A 34 2.94 2.98 -4.33
C TRP A 34 4.02 1.88 -4.28
N LEU A 35 4.90 1.93 -3.29
CA LEU A 35 5.97 0.95 -3.13
C LEU A 35 5.38 -0.43 -2.81
N THR A 36 4.44 -0.50 -1.86
CA THR A 36 3.70 -1.72 -1.51
C THR A 36 2.98 -2.30 -2.73
N PHE A 37 2.27 -1.45 -3.50
CA PHE A 37 1.60 -1.85 -4.73
C PHE A 37 2.58 -2.41 -5.77
N ALA A 38 3.70 -1.73 -6.02
CA ALA A 38 4.67 -2.16 -7.03
C ALA A 38 5.34 -3.49 -6.65
N LEU A 39 5.64 -3.69 -5.37
CA LEU A 39 6.21 -4.92 -4.84
C LEU A 39 5.24 -6.10 -4.97
N GLU A 40 3.99 -5.94 -4.49
CA GLU A 40 2.97 -6.98 -4.59
C GLU A 40 2.57 -7.25 -6.06
N TYR A 41 2.55 -6.23 -6.91
CA TYR A 41 2.26 -6.41 -8.32
C TYR A 41 3.35 -7.20 -9.04
N ARG A 42 4.62 -6.96 -8.72
CA ARG A 42 5.76 -7.58 -9.40
C ARG A 42 6.13 -8.95 -8.85
N TYR A 43 6.11 -9.09 -7.53
CA TYR A 43 6.62 -10.28 -6.82
C TYR A 43 5.52 -11.04 -6.06
N GLY A 44 4.42 -10.36 -5.76
CA GLY A 44 3.20 -10.97 -5.25
C GLY A 44 2.44 -11.69 -6.36
N GLY A 45 1.87 -12.85 -6.02
CA GLY A 45 1.21 -13.69 -7.01
C GLY A 45 0.70 -15.05 -6.52
N GLU A 46 0.71 -15.32 -5.22
CA GLU A 46 0.39 -16.66 -4.70
C GLU A 46 -1.02 -16.77 -4.10
N SER A 47 -1.62 -15.68 -3.60
CA SER A 47 -2.92 -15.75 -2.95
C SER A 47 -3.84 -14.59 -3.29
N ARG A 48 -5.09 -14.91 -3.66
CA ARG A 48 -6.16 -13.93 -3.87
C ARG A 48 -6.49 -13.14 -2.60
N GLU A 49 -6.41 -13.81 -1.45
CA GLU A 49 -6.70 -13.19 -0.16
C GLU A 49 -5.63 -12.16 0.23
N ASN A 50 -4.37 -12.44 -0.11
CA ASN A 50 -3.28 -11.48 0.08
C ASN A 50 -3.47 -10.23 -0.79
N ASP A 51 -3.79 -10.40 -2.07
CA ASP A 51 -4.07 -9.30 -3.00
C ASP A 51 -5.15 -8.34 -2.44
N GLU A 52 -6.17 -8.89 -1.79
CA GLU A 52 -7.28 -8.13 -1.20
C GLU A 52 -6.87 -7.39 0.06
N LEU A 53 -6.14 -8.06 0.95
CA LEU A 53 -5.64 -7.46 2.18
C LEU A 53 -4.70 -6.29 1.88
N VAL A 54 -3.80 -6.46 0.91
CA VAL A 54 -2.89 -5.39 0.46
C VAL A 54 -3.68 -4.26 -0.20
N ALA A 55 -4.64 -4.58 -1.08
CA ALA A 55 -5.46 -3.56 -1.72
C ALA A 55 -6.25 -2.73 -0.70
N LEU A 56 -6.84 -3.39 0.30
CA LEU A 56 -7.59 -2.77 1.37
C LEU A 56 -6.69 -1.91 2.25
N GLY A 57 -5.51 -2.41 2.64
CA GLY A 57 -4.54 -1.68 3.46
C GLY A 57 -4.08 -0.38 2.79
N ILE A 58 -3.75 -0.45 1.49
CA ILE A 58 -3.42 0.74 0.70
C ILE A 58 -4.60 1.71 0.63
N SER A 59 -5.78 1.21 0.25
CA SER A 59 -6.97 2.05 0.05
C SER A 59 -7.39 2.76 1.33
N MET A 60 -7.44 2.04 2.46
CA MET A 60 -7.77 2.61 3.76
C MET A 60 -6.75 3.63 4.24
N SER A 61 -5.45 3.38 4.01
CA SER A 61 -4.41 4.35 4.37
C SER A 61 -4.60 5.67 3.62
N ILE A 62 -4.95 5.61 2.34
CA ILE A 62 -5.24 6.82 1.56
C ILE A 62 -6.52 7.54 2.05
N VAL A 63 -7.60 6.80 2.31
CA VAL A 63 -8.88 7.38 2.75
C VAL A 63 -8.78 7.98 4.16
N LEU A 64 -7.99 7.37 5.04
CA LEU A 64 -7.76 7.87 6.40
C LEU A 64 -6.86 9.09 6.43
N MET A 65 -6.01 9.28 5.41
CA MET A 65 -5.06 10.39 5.34
C MET A 65 -5.67 11.77 5.64
N PRO A 66 -6.80 12.20 5.03
CA PRO A 66 -7.42 13.49 5.35
C PRO A 66 -8.11 13.55 6.73
N LEU A 67 -8.39 12.41 7.37
CA LEU A 67 -9.11 12.33 8.64
C LEU A 67 -8.15 12.23 9.83
N HIS A 68 -7.16 11.34 9.74
CA HIS A 68 -6.20 11.01 10.78
C HIS A 68 -4.85 10.60 10.17
N GLU A 69 -3.99 11.58 9.90
CA GLU A 69 -2.69 11.38 9.24
C GLU A 69 -1.79 10.35 9.95
N ALA A 70 -1.75 10.36 11.29
CA ALA A 70 -0.94 9.41 12.06
C ALA A 70 -1.41 7.95 11.91
N ILE A 71 -2.73 7.72 11.88
CA ILE A 71 -3.29 6.37 11.71
C ILE A 71 -3.03 5.88 10.29
N ALA A 72 -3.20 6.75 9.30
CA ALA A 72 -2.88 6.46 7.90
C ALA A 72 -1.41 6.07 7.71
N GLU A 73 -0.50 6.79 8.35
CA GLU A 73 0.94 6.49 8.32
C GLU A 73 1.26 5.13 8.94
N ILE A 74 0.74 4.86 10.14
CA ILE A 74 0.94 3.58 10.83
C ILE A 74 0.40 2.42 9.97
N LEU A 75 -0.79 2.57 9.38
CA LEU A 75 -1.40 1.53 8.55
C LEU A 75 -0.60 1.29 7.26
N ALA A 76 -0.11 2.35 6.61
CA ALA A 76 0.72 2.24 5.42
C ALA A 76 2.05 1.56 5.72
N LEU A 77 2.71 1.93 6.82
CA LEU A 77 3.94 1.29 7.30
C LEU A 77 3.70 -0.18 7.64
N PHE A 78 2.63 -0.49 8.36
CA PHE A 78 2.31 -1.85 8.74
C PHE A 78 2.06 -2.74 7.51
N THR A 79 1.26 -2.26 6.55
CA THR A 79 0.99 -2.98 5.30
C THR A 79 2.27 -3.22 4.50
N PHE A 80 3.14 -2.21 4.42
CA PHE A 80 4.43 -2.33 3.76
C PHE A 80 5.33 -3.38 4.42
N ILE A 81 5.43 -3.38 5.75
CA ILE A 81 6.22 -4.37 6.50
C ILE A 81 5.70 -5.78 6.22
N LEU A 82 4.38 -6.00 6.22
CA LEU A 82 3.80 -7.31 5.92
C LEU A 82 4.19 -7.80 4.52
N VAL A 83 4.08 -6.96 3.50
CA VAL A 83 4.49 -7.30 2.13
C VAL A 83 5.98 -7.61 2.07
N MET A 84 6.82 -6.78 2.71
CA MET A 84 8.26 -7.04 2.77
C MET A 84 8.59 -8.36 3.48
N THR A 85 7.95 -8.66 4.60
CA THR A 85 8.13 -9.93 5.32
C THR A 85 7.70 -11.11 4.45
N ALA A 86 6.55 -11.03 3.78
CA ALA A 86 6.08 -12.07 2.88
C ALA A 86 7.07 -12.32 1.73
N LEU A 87 7.58 -11.26 1.11
CA LEU A 87 8.59 -11.35 0.05
C LEU A 87 9.91 -11.92 0.55
N VAL A 88 10.39 -11.50 1.72
CA VAL A 88 11.62 -12.05 2.32
C VAL A 88 11.48 -13.54 2.59
N ILE A 89 10.34 -13.97 3.14
CA ILE A 89 10.07 -15.40 3.38
C ILE A 89 10.09 -16.15 2.04
N LYS A 90 9.36 -15.65 1.04
CA LYS A 90 9.30 -16.24 -0.31
C LYS A 90 10.68 -16.41 -0.95
N PHE A 91 11.48 -15.36 -0.97
CA PHE A 91 12.83 -15.42 -1.53
C PHE A 91 13.77 -16.33 -0.73
N LYS A 92 13.58 -16.44 0.59
CA LYS A 92 14.36 -17.36 1.44
C LYS A 92 13.96 -18.82 1.18
N THR A 93 12.69 -19.12 0.91
CA THR A 93 12.19 -20.47 0.66
C THR A 93 12.43 -20.96 -0.77
N GLY A 94 12.87 -20.08 -1.68
CA GLY A 94 13.19 -20.42 -3.08
C GLY A 94 11.96 -20.75 -3.93
N THR A 95 10.79 -20.30 -3.48
CA THR A 95 9.48 -20.43 -4.15
C THR A 95 9.16 -19.20 -4.99
#